data_AF-A0A6H1ZA49-F1
#
_entry.id   AF-A0A6H1ZA49-F1
#
_cell.length_a   1.000
_cell.length_b   1.000
_cell.length_c   1.000
_cell.angle_alpha   90.00
_cell.angle_beta   90.00
_cell.angle_gamma   90.00
#
_symmetry.space_group_name_H-M   'P 1'
#
loop_
_entity.id
_entity.type
_entity.pdbx_description
1 polymer ?
#
loop_
_entity_poly.entity_id
_entity_poly.type
_entity_poly.pdbx_seq_one_letter_code
_entity_poly.pdbx_strand_id
1 'polypeptide(L)'
;MKSKIIEKILGKKFDKFLSTIEDEKVKELVAENTIITGGAIASFLLGEEVNDYDMYFRNLDTTLKVAHYYVDKFCKENDGLKYKYNERISIKPTVLNKDNRVKIIAKSVGVVGADQVEEYQYFESLDPGDPQTDEFVEDALYAFKNRSRAKKGEYKPIFMTTNAITLSDSVQLVIRFYGEPEEIHENYDFVHCTNYWTSWERELVLRPEALESLLLKDLRYVGSLYPLTSIMRIRKFVKRGWSINAGQILKIALNLNKFDLSDPKILEDQLIGVDISYFNELLHRLNTKDTDKIDEIYVCQLIDEIF
;
A
#
# COMPACT_ATOMS: atom_id res chain seq x y z
N MET A 1 -27.30 14.73 -6.37
CA MET A 1 -26.60 15.74 -7.21
C MET A 1 -25.09 15.64 -7.10
N LYS A 2 -24.49 15.46 -5.90
CA LYS A 2 -23.02 15.25 -5.75
C LYS A 2 -22.52 13.88 -6.22
N SER A 3 -23.26 12.79 -6.03
CA SER A 3 -22.85 11.42 -6.44
C SER A 3 -22.54 11.31 -7.95
N LYS A 4 -23.44 11.77 -8.82
CA LYS A 4 -23.23 11.79 -10.28
C LYS A 4 -22.01 12.60 -10.72
N ILE A 5 -21.61 13.63 -9.94
CA ILE A 5 -20.40 14.40 -10.21
C ILE A 5 -19.17 13.57 -9.86
N ILE A 6 -19.17 12.91 -8.71
CA ILE A 6 -18.08 12.02 -8.27
C ILE A 6 -17.91 10.89 -9.28
N GLU A 7 -19.00 10.22 -9.65
CA GLU A 7 -19.01 9.18 -10.70
C GLU A 7 -18.38 9.66 -12.00
N LYS A 8 -18.77 10.85 -12.49
CA LYS A 8 -18.19 11.43 -13.69
C LYS A 8 -16.70 11.79 -13.53
N ILE A 9 -16.26 12.21 -12.34
CA ILE A 9 -14.85 12.51 -12.06
C ILE A 9 -14.05 11.21 -12.07
N LEU A 10 -14.52 10.17 -11.37
CA LEU A 10 -13.89 8.86 -11.31
C LEU A 10 -13.83 8.22 -12.69
N GLY A 11 -14.93 8.22 -13.43
CA GLY A 11 -14.99 7.73 -14.81
C GLY A 11 -13.99 8.46 -15.71
N LYS A 12 -13.94 9.80 -15.68
CA LYS A 12 -12.94 10.56 -16.46
C LYS A 12 -11.50 10.27 -16.04
N LYS A 13 -11.26 10.04 -14.76
CA LYS A 13 -9.93 9.69 -14.22
C LYS A 13 -9.50 8.33 -14.75
N PHE A 14 -10.41 7.36 -14.67
CA PHE A 14 -10.25 6.02 -15.20
C PHE A 14 -10.03 6.02 -16.72
N ASP A 15 -10.86 6.73 -17.50
CA ASP A 15 -10.75 6.77 -18.96
C ASP A 15 -9.38 7.33 -19.40
N LYS A 16 -8.88 8.35 -18.69
CA LYS A 16 -7.53 8.87 -18.93
C LYS A 16 -6.46 7.83 -18.62
N PHE A 17 -6.55 7.15 -17.48
CA PHE A 17 -5.64 6.05 -17.14
C PHE A 17 -5.66 4.95 -18.21
N LEU A 18 -6.85 4.46 -18.56
CA LEU A 18 -7.07 3.40 -19.54
C LEU A 18 -6.47 3.75 -20.91
N SER A 19 -6.59 5.00 -21.34
CA SER A 19 -6.04 5.49 -22.61
C SER A 19 -4.50 5.42 -22.71
N THR A 20 -3.79 5.30 -21.58
CA THR A 20 -2.32 5.20 -21.55
C THR A 20 -1.79 3.77 -21.60
N ILE A 21 -2.67 2.77 -21.52
CA ILE A 21 -2.29 1.37 -21.63
C ILE A 21 -2.12 1.05 -23.12
N GLU A 22 -0.92 0.63 -23.49
CA GLU A 22 -0.54 0.34 -24.88
C GLU A 22 -0.85 -1.10 -25.31
N ASP A 23 -0.82 -2.05 -24.36
CA ASP A 23 -1.19 -3.43 -24.63
C ASP A 23 -2.72 -3.56 -24.64
N GLU A 24 -3.29 -3.85 -25.81
CA GLU A 24 -4.74 -3.92 -26.00
C GLU A 24 -5.40 -5.00 -25.14
N LYS A 25 -4.74 -6.14 -24.89
CA LYS A 25 -5.30 -7.17 -24.01
C LYS A 25 -5.34 -6.72 -22.56
N VAL A 26 -4.27 -6.06 -22.09
CA VAL A 26 -4.24 -5.48 -20.75
C VAL A 26 -5.28 -4.37 -20.62
N LYS A 27 -5.43 -3.53 -21.66
CA LYS A 27 -6.44 -2.47 -21.70
C LYS A 27 -7.86 -3.04 -21.57
N GLU A 28 -8.21 -4.06 -22.36
CA GLU A 28 -9.52 -4.72 -22.28
C GLU A 28 -9.78 -5.27 -20.87
N LEU A 29 -8.81 -5.98 -20.29
CA LEU A 29 -8.96 -6.54 -18.95
C LEU A 29 -9.14 -5.48 -17.87
N VAL A 30 -8.41 -4.36 -17.96
CA VAL A 30 -8.55 -3.21 -17.06
C VAL A 30 -9.93 -2.56 -17.24
N ALA A 31 -10.37 -2.36 -18.48
CA ALA A 31 -11.67 -1.77 -18.81
C ALA A 31 -12.85 -2.53 -18.17
N GLU A 32 -12.75 -3.86 -18.09
CA GLU A 32 -13.84 -4.72 -17.60
C GLU A 32 -13.76 -5.06 -16.12
N ASN A 33 -12.61 -4.89 -15.47
CA ASN A 33 -12.37 -5.46 -14.14
C ASN A 33 -11.84 -4.48 -13.10
N THR A 34 -11.75 -3.18 -13.38
CA THR A 34 -11.27 -2.19 -12.39
C THR A 34 -12.35 -1.73 -11.43
N ILE A 35 -11.98 -1.63 -10.16
CA ILE A 35 -12.75 -1.04 -9.07
C ILE A 35 -11.94 0.12 -8.49
N ILE A 36 -12.56 1.28 -8.30
CA ILE A 36 -11.99 2.39 -7.53
C ILE A 36 -12.70 2.45 -6.19
N THR A 37 -11.96 2.37 -5.09
CA THR A 37 -12.52 2.40 -3.73
C THR A 37 -11.57 3.10 -2.76
N GLY A 38 -11.95 3.25 -1.49
CA GLY A 38 -11.10 3.78 -0.44
C GLY A 38 -11.18 5.29 -0.27
N GLY A 39 -10.04 5.87 0.13
CA GLY A 39 -9.95 7.24 0.64
C GLY A 39 -10.40 8.30 -0.36
N ALA A 40 -10.19 8.08 -1.67
CA ALA A 40 -10.59 9.04 -2.70
C ALA A 40 -12.07 9.40 -2.65
N ILE A 41 -12.93 8.38 -2.51
CA ILE A 41 -14.39 8.57 -2.51
C ILE A 41 -14.82 9.25 -1.21
N ALA A 42 -14.25 8.85 -0.07
CA ALA A 42 -14.44 9.53 1.20
C ALA A 42 -14.07 11.03 1.11
N SER A 43 -12.90 11.35 0.56
CA SER A 43 -12.44 12.73 0.38
C SER A 43 -13.37 13.54 -0.52
N PHE A 44 -13.86 12.97 -1.64
CA PHE A 44 -14.85 13.66 -2.47
C PHE A 44 -16.15 13.97 -1.73
N LEU A 45 -16.64 13.03 -0.92
CA LEU A 45 -17.89 13.20 -0.15
C LEU A 45 -17.73 14.26 0.94
N LEU A 46 -16.55 14.35 1.56
CA LEU A 46 -16.20 15.34 2.58
C LEU A 46 -15.77 16.70 2.01
N GLY A 47 -15.49 16.79 0.70
CA GLY A 47 -14.95 18.00 0.06
C GLY A 47 -13.47 18.25 0.38
N GLU A 48 -12.72 17.19 0.68
CA GLU A 48 -11.28 17.20 0.96
C GLU A 48 -10.47 16.93 -0.32
N GLU A 49 -9.18 17.25 -0.30
CA GLU A 49 -8.28 16.90 -1.39
C GLU A 49 -8.05 15.38 -1.45
N VAL A 50 -8.09 14.83 -2.67
CA VAL A 50 -7.79 13.42 -2.92
C VAL A 50 -6.27 13.24 -3.00
N ASN A 51 -5.72 12.36 -2.16
CA ASN A 51 -4.29 12.04 -2.17
C ASN A 51 -3.94 11.12 -3.36
N ASP A 52 -4.68 10.02 -3.45
CA ASP A 52 -4.50 8.92 -4.38
C ASP A 52 -5.85 8.27 -4.75
N TYR A 53 -5.87 7.56 -5.87
CA TYR A 53 -6.98 6.76 -6.37
C TYR A 53 -6.55 5.29 -6.34
N ASP A 54 -6.99 4.56 -5.33
CA ASP A 54 -6.73 3.12 -5.22
C ASP A 54 -7.59 2.36 -6.24
N MET A 55 -6.92 1.66 -7.14
CA MET A 55 -7.51 0.81 -8.16
C MET A 55 -7.22 -0.65 -7.84
N TYR A 56 -8.29 -1.43 -7.73
CA TYR A 56 -8.26 -2.87 -7.54
C TYR A 56 -8.81 -3.56 -8.79
N PHE A 57 -8.65 -4.89 -8.85
CA PHE A 57 -9.17 -5.70 -9.95
C PHE A 57 -10.05 -6.85 -9.44
N ARG A 58 -11.06 -7.23 -10.23
CA ARG A 58 -12.01 -8.30 -9.86
C ARG A 58 -11.40 -9.70 -9.77
N ASN A 59 -10.29 -9.96 -10.47
CA ASN A 59 -9.78 -11.31 -10.60
C ASN A 59 -8.25 -11.34 -10.68
N LEU A 60 -7.70 -12.51 -10.38
CA LEU A 60 -6.26 -12.76 -10.36
C LEU A 60 -5.59 -12.55 -11.72
N ASP A 61 -6.25 -12.95 -12.82
CA ASP A 61 -5.67 -12.86 -14.17
C ASP A 61 -5.43 -11.40 -14.58
N THR A 62 -6.42 -10.52 -14.36
CA THR A 62 -6.26 -9.08 -14.57
C THR A 62 -5.15 -8.53 -13.68
N THR A 63 -5.16 -8.84 -12.38
CA THR A 63 -4.15 -8.36 -11.44
C THR A 63 -2.72 -8.74 -11.87
N LEU A 64 -2.52 -9.99 -12.29
CA LEU A 64 -1.21 -10.48 -12.75
C LEU A 64 -0.77 -9.78 -14.03
N LYS A 65 -1.64 -9.70 -15.04
CA LYS A 65 -1.30 -9.09 -16.32
C LYS A 65 -1.00 -7.60 -16.17
N VAL A 66 -1.75 -6.90 -15.33
CA VAL A 66 -1.50 -5.48 -15.02
C VAL A 66 -0.18 -5.32 -14.26
N ALA A 67 0.08 -6.16 -13.24
CA ALA A 67 1.34 -6.13 -12.50
C ALA A 67 2.54 -6.34 -13.43
N HIS A 68 2.49 -7.37 -14.29
CA HIS A 68 3.53 -7.64 -15.27
C HIS A 68 3.73 -6.47 -16.24
N TYR A 69 2.65 -5.95 -16.81
CA TYR A 69 2.70 -4.82 -17.73
C TYR A 69 3.42 -3.60 -17.13
N TYR A 70 3.05 -3.20 -15.91
CA TYR A 70 3.65 -2.02 -15.28
C TYR A 70 5.06 -2.27 -14.72
N VAL A 71 5.37 -3.49 -14.27
CA VAL A 71 6.75 -3.88 -13.89
C VAL A 71 7.65 -3.89 -15.12
N ASP A 72 7.21 -4.43 -16.24
CA ASP A 72 7.97 -4.44 -17.49
C ASP A 72 8.14 -3.02 -18.04
N LYS A 73 7.09 -2.19 -18.00
CA LYS A 73 7.15 -0.78 -18.37
C LYS A 73 8.17 -0.02 -17.50
N PHE A 74 8.13 -0.22 -16.19
CA PHE A 74 9.11 0.36 -15.28
C PHE A 74 10.53 -0.11 -15.61
N CYS A 75 10.74 -1.41 -15.82
CA CYS A 75 12.07 -1.94 -16.17
C CYS A 75 12.59 -1.36 -17.48
N LYS A 76 11.75 -1.22 -18.51
CA LYS A 76 12.12 -0.64 -19.81
C LYS A 76 12.47 0.85 -19.69
N GLU A 77 11.69 1.62 -18.94
CA GLU A 77 11.93 3.06 -18.77
C GLU A 77 13.16 3.37 -17.89
N ASN A 78 13.54 2.43 -17.04
CA ASN A 78 14.68 2.55 -16.13
C ASN A 78 15.87 1.65 -16.55
N ASP A 79 15.82 1.08 -17.76
CA ASP A 79 16.89 0.25 -18.31
C ASP A 79 18.17 1.08 -18.42
N GLY A 80 19.22 0.68 -17.71
CA GLY A 80 20.48 1.41 -17.60
C GLY A 80 20.61 2.41 -16.43
N LEU A 81 19.58 2.59 -15.59
CA LEU A 81 19.73 3.35 -14.34
C LEU A 81 20.55 2.53 -13.32
N LYS A 82 21.81 2.94 -13.13
CA LYS A 82 22.66 2.50 -12.03
C LYS A 82 22.23 3.27 -10.78
N TYR A 83 21.62 2.61 -9.81
CA TYR A 83 21.42 3.21 -8.50
C TYR A 83 22.80 3.38 -7.86
N LYS A 84 23.21 4.65 -7.69
CA LYS A 84 24.46 5.02 -7.01
C LYS A 84 24.18 5.05 -5.51
N TYR A 85 24.41 3.94 -4.84
CA TYR A 85 24.89 3.98 -3.46
C TYR A 85 25.89 2.84 -3.27
N ASN A 86 27.16 3.24 -3.19
CA ASN A 86 28.38 2.49 -2.91
C ASN A 86 28.75 1.18 -3.62
N GLU A 87 27.91 0.53 -4.42
CA GLU A 87 28.34 -0.47 -5.39
C GLU A 87 27.18 -0.78 -6.34
N ARG A 88 27.47 -1.27 -7.56
CA ARG A 88 26.52 -1.33 -8.69
C ARG A 88 25.42 -2.38 -8.49
N ILE A 89 24.42 -2.12 -7.66
CA ILE A 89 23.26 -3.01 -7.53
C ILE A 89 22.22 -2.61 -8.58
N SER A 90 22.04 -3.45 -9.59
CA SER A 90 20.88 -3.38 -10.48
C SER A 90 19.73 -4.09 -9.78
N ILE A 91 18.77 -3.32 -9.28
CA ILE A 91 17.55 -3.87 -8.71
C ILE A 91 16.54 -4.05 -9.84
N LYS A 92 16.18 -5.30 -10.14
CA LYS A 92 15.14 -5.61 -11.12
C LYS A 92 13.88 -6.11 -10.39
N PRO A 93 12.80 -5.32 -10.32
CA PRO A 93 11.54 -5.80 -9.76
C PRO A 93 10.98 -6.92 -10.65
N THR A 94 10.37 -7.90 -10.01
CA THR A 94 9.71 -9.04 -10.66
C THR A 94 8.39 -9.33 -9.98
N VAL A 95 7.43 -9.81 -10.75
CA VAL A 95 6.11 -10.21 -10.23
C VAL A 95 6.19 -11.68 -9.82
N LEU A 96 5.77 -11.96 -8.59
CA LEU A 96 5.61 -13.31 -8.05
C LEU A 96 4.13 -13.55 -7.78
N ASN A 97 3.63 -14.72 -8.19
CA ASN A 97 2.35 -15.23 -7.73
C ASN A 97 2.61 -16.44 -6.84
N LYS A 98 2.29 -16.33 -5.55
CA LYS A 98 2.38 -17.44 -4.60
C LYS A 98 1.16 -17.42 -3.69
N ASP A 99 0.55 -18.58 -3.49
CA ASP A 99 -0.60 -18.74 -2.59
C ASP A 99 -1.75 -17.78 -2.93
N ASN A 100 -2.07 -17.60 -4.22
CA ASN A 100 -3.08 -16.65 -4.71
C ASN A 100 -2.82 -15.19 -4.29
N ARG A 101 -1.56 -14.82 -4.07
CA ARG A 101 -1.15 -13.46 -3.76
C ARG A 101 -0.12 -12.98 -4.76
N VAL A 102 -0.46 -11.90 -5.46
CA VAL A 102 0.48 -11.19 -6.32
C VAL A 102 1.38 -10.31 -5.47
N LYS A 103 2.69 -10.43 -5.67
CA LYS A 103 3.72 -9.65 -4.99
C LYS A 103 4.71 -9.09 -6.00
N ILE A 104 5.21 -7.90 -5.73
CA ILE A 104 6.42 -7.40 -6.40
C ILE A 104 7.61 -7.64 -5.49
N ILE A 105 8.63 -8.30 -6.02
CA ILE A 105 9.89 -8.54 -5.33
C ILE A 105 11.03 -7.93 -6.10
N ALA A 106 11.95 -7.29 -5.39
CA ALA A 106 13.20 -6.79 -5.92
C ALA A 106 14.30 -7.81 -5.61
N LYS A 107 14.93 -8.38 -6.64
CA LYS A 107 16.15 -9.18 -6.46
C LYS A 107 17.37 -8.29 -6.68
N SER A 108 18.24 -8.20 -5.68
CA SER A 108 19.60 -7.69 -5.80
C SER A 108 20.41 -8.69 -6.65
N VAL A 109 20.95 -8.25 -7.80
CA VAL A 109 21.88 -9.08 -8.58
C VAL A 109 23.29 -8.70 -8.14
N GLY A 110 23.97 -9.62 -7.45
CA GLY A 110 25.17 -9.37 -6.64
C GLY A 110 26.42 -8.91 -7.39
N VAL A 111 27.27 -8.22 -6.63
CA VAL A 111 28.70 -8.00 -6.94
C VAL A 111 29.42 -9.33 -6.77
N VAL A 112 30.25 -9.68 -7.75
CA VAL A 112 31.12 -10.86 -7.70
C VAL A 112 32.20 -10.64 -6.64
N GLY A 113 32.19 -11.42 -5.57
CA GLY A 113 33.31 -11.49 -4.63
C GLY A 113 32.97 -12.09 -3.27
N ALA A 114 33.40 -13.33 -3.07
CA ALA A 114 33.44 -14.09 -1.81
C ALA A 114 32.09 -14.51 -1.20
N ASP A 115 32.03 -15.80 -0.88
CA ASP A 115 30.93 -16.51 -0.24
C ASP A 115 30.34 -15.75 0.95
N GLN A 116 29.04 -15.41 0.89
CA GLN A 116 28.01 -15.57 1.94
C GLN A 116 26.80 -14.62 1.74
N VAL A 117 25.60 -15.23 1.78
CA VAL A 117 24.23 -14.68 1.92
C VAL A 117 23.64 -13.88 0.74
N GLU A 118 22.66 -14.48 0.06
CA GLU A 118 21.70 -13.81 -0.84
C GLU A 118 20.77 -12.90 -0.02
N GLU A 119 21.08 -11.61 0.06
CA GLU A 119 20.32 -10.66 0.88
C GLU A 119 19.21 -9.97 0.05
N TYR A 120 17.95 -10.22 0.44
CA TYR A 120 16.77 -9.58 -0.15
C TYR A 120 16.67 -8.12 0.31
N GLN A 121 16.84 -7.17 -0.60
CA GLN A 121 16.61 -5.75 -0.29
C GLN A 121 15.21 -5.32 -0.74
N TYR A 122 14.38 -4.91 0.22
CA TYR A 122 13.12 -4.23 -0.01
C TYR A 122 13.38 -2.76 -0.33
N PHE A 123 12.51 -2.14 -1.14
CA PHE A 123 12.60 -0.70 -1.42
C PHE A 123 12.44 0.17 -0.15
N GLU A 124 11.90 -0.41 0.92
CA GLU A 124 11.68 0.19 2.25
C GLU A 124 12.81 -0.13 3.25
N SER A 125 13.77 -0.99 2.90
CA SER A 125 14.82 -1.48 3.80
C SER A 125 16.17 -0.80 3.57
N LEU A 126 16.16 0.53 3.42
CA LEU A 126 17.40 1.31 3.49
C LEU A 126 17.68 1.61 4.97
N ASP A 127 18.90 1.27 5.39
CA ASP A 127 19.40 1.29 6.77
C ASP A 127 19.37 2.71 7.39
N PRO A 128 18.48 3.02 8.37
CA PRO A 128 18.31 4.38 8.90
C PRO A 128 19.36 4.80 9.94
N GLY A 129 20.36 3.97 10.25
CA GLY A 129 21.31 4.24 11.33
C GLY A 129 22.32 5.37 11.07
N ASP A 130 22.39 5.89 9.84
CA ASP A 130 23.24 7.04 9.47
C ASP A 130 22.35 8.30 9.30
N PRO A 131 22.65 9.44 9.95
CA PRO A 131 21.97 10.72 9.75
C PRO A 131 21.86 11.18 8.29
N GLN A 132 22.66 10.65 7.35
CA GLN A 132 22.50 10.86 5.91
C GLN A 132 21.33 10.08 5.29
N THR A 133 20.78 9.09 5.99
CA THR A 133 19.75 8.16 5.48
C THR A 133 18.33 8.68 5.70
N ASP A 134 18.08 9.41 6.79
CA ASP A 134 16.82 10.14 6.97
C ASP A 134 16.69 11.25 5.93
N GLU A 135 17.79 11.95 5.63
CA GLU A 135 17.87 12.91 4.52
C GLU A 135 17.70 12.20 3.17
N PHE A 136 18.18 10.96 3.01
CA PHE A 136 18.01 10.16 1.79
C PHE A 136 16.58 9.64 1.59
N VAL A 137 15.89 9.19 2.65
CA VAL A 137 14.51 8.73 2.57
C VAL A 137 13.60 9.94 2.35
N GLU A 138 13.84 11.06 3.04
CA GLU A 138 13.15 12.32 2.75
C GLU A 138 13.48 12.85 1.36
N ASP A 139 14.73 12.78 0.87
CA ASP A 139 15.12 13.18 -0.48
C ASP A 139 14.58 12.21 -1.55
N ALA A 140 14.46 10.92 -1.25
CA ALA A 140 13.83 9.93 -2.13
C ALA A 140 12.33 10.18 -2.19
N LEU A 141 11.66 10.44 -1.07
CA LEU A 141 10.26 10.84 -0.98
C LEU A 141 10.01 12.23 -1.60
N TYR A 142 10.96 13.16 -1.48
CA TYR A 142 10.90 14.51 -2.04
C TYR A 142 11.16 14.50 -3.55
N ALA A 143 12.17 13.76 -4.01
CA ALA A 143 12.40 13.47 -5.42
C ALA A 143 11.24 12.68 -6.02
N PHE A 144 10.59 11.80 -5.26
CA PHE A 144 9.37 11.08 -5.64
C PHE A 144 8.18 12.03 -5.80
N LYS A 145 7.94 12.92 -4.82
CA LYS A 145 6.93 14.00 -4.89
C LYS A 145 7.20 15.00 -6.01
N ASN A 146 8.46 15.24 -6.37
CA ASN A 146 8.85 16.13 -7.46
C ASN A 146 8.80 15.46 -8.85
N ARG A 147 9.16 14.18 -8.97
CA ARG A 147 9.02 13.40 -10.23
C ARG A 147 7.55 13.20 -10.61
N SER A 148 6.68 12.98 -9.62
CA SER A 148 5.23 12.87 -9.83
C SER A 148 4.58 14.19 -10.28
N ARG A 149 5.14 15.35 -9.91
CA ARG A 149 4.73 16.66 -10.46
C ARG A 149 5.23 16.93 -11.89
N ALA A 150 6.37 16.37 -12.28
CA ALA A 150 7.01 16.63 -13.58
C ALA A 150 6.45 15.82 -14.76
N LYS A 151 5.71 14.72 -14.51
CA LYS A 151 5.16 13.80 -15.54
C LYS A 151 3.64 13.68 -15.47
N LYS A 152 2.94 14.81 -15.42
CA LYS A 152 1.48 14.86 -15.32
C LYS A 152 0.83 14.38 -16.62
N GLY A 153 -0.07 13.42 -16.54
CA GLY A 153 -0.89 12.87 -17.63
C GLY A 153 -0.41 11.55 -18.24
N GLU A 154 0.72 11.00 -17.79
CA GLU A 154 1.35 9.82 -18.44
C GLU A 154 1.08 8.49 -17.74
N TYR A 155 0.55 8.50 -16.51
CA TYR A 155 0.31 7.31 -15.67
C TYR A 155 1.50 6.33 -15.64
N LYS A 156 2.71 6.88 -15.54
CA LYS A 156 3.95 6.09 -15.53
C LYS A 156 4.21 5.51 -14.15
N PRO A 157 4.73 4.28 -14.05
CA PRO A 157 5.12 3.72 -12.76
C PRO A 157 6.26 4.55 -12.16
N ILE A 158 6.05 5.07 -10.96
CA ILE A 158 7.01 5.94 -10.26
C ILE A 158 7.56 5.28 -8.99
N PHE A 159 6.81 4.37 -8.39
CA PHE A 159 7.21 3.63 -7.20
C PHE A 159 6.42 2.33 -7.09
N MET A 160 7.03 1.33 -6.44
CA MET A 160 6.43 0.02 -6.25
C MET A 160 6.77 -0.47 -4.84
N THR A 161 5.77 -1.00 -4.16
CA THR A 161 5.94 -1.81 -2.96
C THR A 161 5.63 -3.26 -3.30
N THR A 162 5.79 -4.15 -2.33
CA THR A 162 5.37 -5.55 -2.50
C THR A 162 3.88 -5.69 -2.87
N ASN A 163 3.04 -4.75 -2.47
CA ASN A 163 1.59 -4.88 -2.51
C ASN A 163 0.89 -3.93 -3.50
N ALA A 164 1.60 -2.92 -4.02
CA ALA A 164 1.03 -1.92 -4.89
C ALA A 164 2.04 -1.29 -5.85
N ILE A 165 1.53 -0.79 -6.97
CA ILE A 165 2.28 0.01 -7.95
C ILE A 165 1.71 1.44 -7.94
N THR A 166 2.51 2.42 -7.56
CA THR A 166 2.13 3.83 -7.65
C THR A 166 2.52 4.38 -9.02
N LEU A 167 1.51 4.92 -9.72
CA LEU A 167 1.67 5.61 -10.99
C LEU A 167 1.70 7.12 -10.77
N SER A 168 2.23 7.85 -11.76
CA SER A 168 2.03 9.29 -11.84
C SER A 168 0.53 9.63 -11.87
N ASP A 169 0.22 10.89 -11.55
CA ASP A 169 -1.16 11.36 -11.44
C ASP A 169 -1.97 10.70 -10.31
N SER A 170 -1.30 10.32 -9.22
CA SER A 170 -1.96 9.85 -8.00
C SER A 170 -2.81 8.59 -8.19
N VAL A 171 -2.45 7.70 -9.12
CA VAL A 171 -3.11 6.38 -9.23
C VAL A 171 -2.27 5.34 -8.52
N GLN A 172 -2.91 4.50 -7.72
CA GLN A 172 -2.26 3.39 -7.05
C GLN A 172 -2.96 2.10 -7.47
N LEU A 173 -2.21 1.20 -8.12
CA LEU A 173 -2.70 -0.12 -8.48
C LEU A 173 -2.43 -1.06 -7.31
N VAL A 174 -3.47 -1.44 -6.57
CA VAL A 174 -3.36 -2.38 -5.47
C VAL A 174 -3.44 -3.79 -6.03
N ILE A 175 -2.38 -4.58 -5.84
CA ILE A 175 -2.23 -5.92 -6.43
C ILE A 175 -2.28 -7.03 -5.39
N ARG A 176 -2.20 -6.70 -4.09
CA ARG A 176 -2.26 -7.67 -2.98
C ARG A 176 -3.61 -8.38 -2.91
N PHE A 177 -4.68 -7.65 -3.18
CA PHE A 177 -6.06 -8.13 -3.07
C PHE A 177 -6.78 -7.93 -4.39
N TYR A 178 -7.65 -8.88 -4.72
CA TYR A 178 -8.49 -8.87 -5.89
C TYR A 178 -9.79 -9.62 -5.56
N GLY A 179 -10.85 -9.35 -6.30
CA GLY A 179 -12.17 -9.92 -6.05
C GLY A 179 -13.26 -8.89 -6.29
N GLU A 180 -14.49 -9.28 -5.99
CA GLU A 180 -15.61 -8.36 -5.96
C GLU A 180 -15.42 -7.30 -4.86
N PRO A 181 -16.10 -6.14 -4.95
CA PRO A 181 -15.97 -5.06 -3.97
C PRO A 181 -16.14 -5.52 -2.52
N GLU A 182 -17.05 -6.46 -2.26
CA GLU A 182 -17.28 -7.07 -0.95
C GLU A 182 -16.02 -7.77 -0.43
N GLU A 183 -15.39 -8.63 -1.26
CA GLU A 183 -14.17 -9.39 -0.91
C GLU A 183 -12.98 -8.45 -0.68
N ILE A 184 -12.84 -7.39 -1.50
CA ILE A 184 -11.80 -6.38 -1.30
C ILE A 184 -11.98 -5.67 0.04
N HIS A 185 -13.21 -5.27 0.37
CA HIS A 185 -13.52 -4.54 1.60
C HIS A 185 -13.41 -5.38 2.88
N GLU A 186 -13.34 -6.72 2.81
CA GLU A 186 -12.99 -7.55 3.97
C GLU A 186 -11.59 -7.23 4.51
N ASN A 187 -10.73 -6.64 3.66
CA ASN A 187 -9.37 -6.25 4.02
C ASN A 187 -9.29 -4.81 4.58
N TYR A 188 -10.40 -4.08 4.61
CA TYR A 188 -10.46 -2.69 5.07
C TYR A 188 -10.69 -2.65 6.58
N ASP A 189 -10.10 -1.66 7.26
CA ASP A 189 -10.24 -1.48 8.70
C ASP A 189 -11.57 -0.80 9.09
N PHE A 190 -11.96 0.24 8.37
CA PHE A 190 -13.08 1.10 8.72
C PHE A 190 -14.08 1.28 7.58
N VAL A 191 -15.37 1.31 7.94
CA VAL A 191 -16.49 1.32 6.98
C VAL A 191 -16.54 2.56 6.06
N HIS A 192 -16.02 3.72 6.49
CA HIS A 192 -16.10 4.95 5.70
C HIS A 192 -15.39 4.87 4.34
N CYS A 193 -14.46 3.94 4.18
CA CYS A 193 -13.71 3.69 2.97
C CYS A 193 -14.35 2.65 2.03
N THR A 194 -15.50 2.08 2.36
CA THR A 194 -16.09 0.95 1.59
C THR A 194 -17.08 1.38 0.50
N ASN A 195 -17.15 2.67 0.18
CA ASN A 195 -17.85 3.14 -1.03
C ASN A 195 -16.96 2.86 -2.24
N TYR A 196 -17.53 2.50 -3.38
CA TYR A 196 -16.75 2.07 -4.53
C TYR A 196 -17.40 2.47 -5.86
N TRP A 197 -16.60 2.53 -6.90
CA TRP A 197 -17.00 2.74 -8.29
C TRP A 197 -16.48 1.60 -9.16
N THR A 198 -17.27 1.14 -10.12
CA THR A 198 -16.94 0.01 -10.98
C THR A 198 -16.77 0.46 -12.43
N SER A 199 -15.80 -0.12 -13.13
CA SER A 199 -15.50 0.23 -14.53
C SER A 199 -16.55 -0.28 -15.52
N TRP A 200 -17.15 -1.44 -15.26
CA TRP A 200 -18.11 -2.11 -16.15
C TRP A 200 -19.52 -1.49 -16.10
N GLU A 201 -20.02 -1.13 -14.92
CA GLU A 201 -21.30 -0.40 -14.79
C GLU A 201 -21.12 1.11 -14.92
N ARG A 202 -19.91 1.60 -14.66
CA ARG A 202 -19.59 3.03 -14.52
C ARG A 202 -20.39 3.73 -13.43
N GLU A 203 -20.82 2.99 -12.42
CA GLU A 203 -21.67 3.49 -11.33
C GLU A 203 -20.90 3.63 -10.03
N LEU A 204 -21.26 4.67 -9.26
CA LEU A 204 -20.78 4.86 -7.90
C LEU A 204 -21.78 4.25 -6.90
N VAL A 205 -21.33 3.24 -6.16
CA VAL A 205 -22.09 2.61 -5.09
C VAL A 205 -21.73 3.27 -3.75
N LEU A 206 -22.76 3.82 -3.10
CA LEU A 206 -22.64 4.44 -1.78
C LEU A 206 -23.34 3.56 -0.74
N ARG A 207 -22.57 3.04 0.21
CA ARG A 207 -23.09 2.19 1.30
C ARG A 207 -23.63 3.06 2.44
N PRO A 208 -24.85 2.83 2.93
CA PRO A 208 -25.45 3.63 4.01
C PRO A 208 -24.55 3.77 5.24
N GLU A 209 -23.93 2.68 5.70
CA GLU A 209 -23.09 2.65 6.89
C GLU A 209 -21.81 3.47 6.70
N ALA A 210 -21.25 3.47 5.49
CA ALA A 210 -20.11 4.28 5.12
C ALA A 210 -20.49 5.77 5.11
N LEU A 211 -21.66 6.11 4.57
CA LEU A 211 -22.17 7.49 4.57
C LEU A 211 -22.45 8.01 5.97
N GLU A 212 -23.07 7.20 6.84
CA GLU A 212 -23.28 7.56 8.24
C GLU A 212 -21.94 7.83 8.95
N SER A 213 -20.96 6.97 8.73
CA SER A 213 -19.61 7.11 9.29
C SER A 213 -18.92 8.39 8.83
N LEU A 214 -19.04 8.72 7.54
CA LEU A 214 -18.51 9.96 6.97
C LEU A 214 -19.22 11.21 7.52
N LEU A 215 -20.55 11.17 7.66
CA LEU A 215 -21.35 12.30 8.16
C LEU A 215 -21.03 12.64 9.61
N LEU A 216 -20.83 11.63 10.46
CA LEU A 216 -20.51 11.79 11.87
C LEU A 216 -19.00 11.94 12.13
N LYS A 217 -18.17 11.67 11.12
CA LYS A 217 -16.72 11.48 11.27
C LYS A 217 -16.40 10.53 12.44
N ASP A 218 -17.11 9.40 12.53
CA ASP A 218 -16.85 8.35 13.51
C ASP A 218 -16.25 7.12 12.83
N LEU A 219 -15.16 6.58 13.39
CA LEU A 219 -14.54 5.35 12.89
C LEU A 219 -15.34 4.15 13.39
N ARG A 220 -15.90 3.37 12.46
CA ARG A 220 -16.57 2.10 12.74
C ARG A 220 -15.73 0.97 12.17
N TYR A 221 -15.20 0.14 13.06
CA TYR A 221 -14.34 -0.99 12.72
C TYR A 221 -15.17 -2.16 12.20
N VAL A 222 -14.72 -2.76 11.09
CA VAL A 222 -15.42 -3.86 10.41
C VAL A 222 -14.68 -5.20 10.53
N GLY A 223 -13.50 -5.22 11.16
CA GLY A 223 -12.56 -6.34 11.13
C GLY A 223 -11.38 -6.02 10.22
N SER A 224 -10.22 -6.61 10.48
CA SER A 224 -9.05 -6.42 9.60
C SER A 224 -8.12 -7.62 9.72
N LEU A 225 -7.41 -7.91 8.63
CA LEU A 225 -6.25 -8.80 8.67
C LEU A 225 -5.07 -8.16 9.42
N TYR A 226 -5.05 -6.83 9.58
CA TYR A 226 -3.96 -6.07 10.23
C TYR A 226 -4.50 -5.21 11.38
N PRO A 227 -5.08 -5.80 12.43
CA PRO A 227 -5.62 -5.05 13.57
C PRO A 227 -4.58 -4.15 14.25
N LEU A 228 -3.30 -4.53 14.31
CA LEU A 228 -2.27 -3.65 14.89
C LEU A 228 -2.08 -2.37 14.06
N THR A 229 -1.94 -2.51 12.73
CA THR A 229 -1.92 -1.37 11.81
C THR A 229 -3.20 -0.53 11.95
N SER A 230 -4.36 -1.17 12.14
CA SER A 230 -5.63 -0.47 12.35
C SER A 230 -5.59 0.43 13.60
N ILE A 231 -5.01 -0.05 14.71
CA ILE A 231 -4.77 0.76 15.92
C ILE A 231 -3.89 1.97 15.59
N MET A 232 -2.78 1.76 14.88
CA MET A 232 -1.85 2.84 14.53
C MET A 232 -2.54 3.91 13.66
N ARG A 233 -3.39 3.51 12.72
CA ARG A 233 -4.15 4.43 11.86
C ARG A 233 -5.15 5.29 12.62
N ILE A 234 -5.66 4.85 13.78
CA ILE A 234 -6.56 5.67 14.61
C ILE A 234 -5.91 7.02 14.90
N ARG A 235 -4.61 7.08 15.21
CA ARG A 235 -3.88 8.33 15.48
C ARG A 235 -4.01 9.33 14.33
N LYS A 236 -3.88 8.85 13.09
CA LYS A 236 -4.00 9.65 11.86
C LYS A 236 -5.43 10.18 11.68
N PHE A 237 -6.44 9.34 11.88
CA PHE A 237 -7.84 9.73 11.73
C PHE A 237 -8.29 10.70 12.82
N VAL A 238 -7.91 10.47 14.08
CA VAL A 238 -8.19 11.38 15.20
C VAL A 238 -7.58 12.75 14.97
N LYS A 239 -6.33 12.82 14.47
CA LYS A 239 -5.69 14.10 14.08
C LYS A 239 -6.46 14.82 12.97
N ARG A 240 -7.21 14.11 12.13
CA ARG A 240 -8.07 14.65 11.06
C ARG A 240 -9.50 14.98 11.54
N GLY A 241 -9.73 14.98 12.85
CA GLY A 241 -11.02 15.31 13.44
C GLY A 241 -12.04 14.17 13.42
N TRP A 242 -11.59 12.93 13.23
CA TRP A 242 -12.46 11.77 13.43
C TRP A 242 -12.51 11.38 14.91
N SER A 243 -13.63 10.81 15.31
CA SER A 243 -13.82 10.22 16.63
C SER A 243 -13.85 8.69 16.53
N ILE A 244 -13.52 8.02 17.63
CA ILE A 244 -13.71 6.59 17.77
C ILE A 244 -14.12 6.31 19.21
N ASN A 245 -15.11 5.43 19.40
CA ASN A 245 -15.56 5.08 20.75
C ASN A 245 -14.78 3.86 21.30
N ALA A 246 -14.83 3.69 22.62
CA ALA A 246 -14.14 2.60 23.31
C ALA A 246 -14.57 1.21 22.83
N GLY A 247 -15.84 1.04 22.43
CA GLY A 247 -16.34 -0.23 21.90
C GLY A 247 -15.69 -0.61 20.56
N GLN A 248 -15.42 0.35 19.69
CA GLN A 248 -14.72 0.11 18.42
C GLN A 248 -13.24 -0.25 18.67
N ILE A 249 -12.58 0.43 19.60
CA ILE A 249 -11.21 0.09 20.02
C ILE A 249 -11.17 -1.33 20.61
N LEU A 250 -12.13 -1.69 21.47
CA LEU A 250 -12.22 -3.03 22.04
C LEU A 250 -12.39 -4.11 20.97
N LYS A 251 -13.17 -3.86 19.92
CA LYS A 251 -13.29 -4.80 18.78
C LYS A 251 -11.95 -5.02 18.09
N ILE A 252 -11.15 -3.96 17.90
CA ILE A 252 -9.82 -4.07 17.30
C ILE A 252 -8.89 -4.89 18.20
N ALA A 253 -8.89 -4.62 19.50
CA ALA A 253 -8.10 -5.38 20.47
C ALA A 253 -8.47 -6.87 20.51
N LEU A 254 -9.77 -7.20 20.46
CA LEU A 254 -10.24 -8.58 20.38
C LEU A 254 -9.83 -9.27 19.07
N ASN A 255 -9.79 -8.53 17.95
CA ASN A 255 -9.26 -9.07 16.70
C ASN A 255 -7.73 -9.27 16.77
N LEU A 256 -7.00 -8.35 17.40
CA LEU A 256 -5.55 -8.43 17.58
C LEU A 256 -5.13 -9.62 18.43
N ASN A 257 -5.92 -9.97 19.45
CA ASN A 257 -5.70 -11.13 20.33
C ASN A 257 -5.72 -12.49 19.60
N LYS A 258 -6.04 -12.52 18.31
CA LYS A 258 -5.94 -13.73 17.47
C LYS A 258 -4.53 -13.95 16.92
N PHE A 259 -3.63 -12.99 17.08
CA PHE A 259 -2.28 -13.01 16.53
C PHE A 259 -1.24 -13.11 17.64
N ASP A 260 -0.23 -13.93 17.42
CA ASP A 260 0.93 -14.00 18.30
C ASP A 260 1.96 -12.95 17.87
N LEU A 261 1.94 -11.79 18.53
CA LEU A 261 2.88 -10.70 18.23
C LEU A 261 4.30 -10.94 18.75
N SER A 262 4.54 -12.04 19.48
CA SER A 262 5.89 -12.43 19.88
C SER A 262 6.68 -13.06 18.73
N ASP A 263 6.00 -13.59 17.70
CA ASP A 263 6.61 -14.01 16.44
C ASP A 263 6.96 -12.77 15.61
N PRO A 264 8.26 -12.49 15.36
CA PRO A 264 8.69 -11.33 14.58
C PRO A 264 8.08 -11.27 13.18
N LYS A 265 7.79 -12.42 12.54
CA LYS A 265 7.17 -12.45 11.20
C LYS A 265 5.71 -12.02 11.24
N ILE A 266 4.99 -12.41 12.28
CA ILE A 266 3.60 -11.97 12.49
C ILE A 266 3.60 -10.48 12.83
N LEU A 267 4.49 -10.03 13.70
CA LEU A 267 4.63 -8.62 14.06
C LEU A 267 4.95 -7.76 12.83
N GLU A 268 5.90 -8.19 11.99
CA GLU A 268 6.25 -7.54 10.73
C GLU A 268 5.03 -7.43 9.79
N ASP A 269 4.31 -8.54 9.53
CA ASP A 269 3.12 -8.50 8.67
C ASP A 269 2.02 -7.60 9.25
N GLN A 270 1.87 -7.57 10.58
CA GLN A 270 0.92 -6.72 11.31
C GLN A 270 1.27 -5.24 11.30
N LEU A 271 2.51 -4.87 11.00
CA LEU A 271 3.01 -3.49 10.91
C LEU A 271 3.11 -2.98 9.46
N ILE A 272 2.73 -3.78 8.46
CA ILE A 272 2.78 -3.37 7.05
C ILE A 272 2.01 -2.06 6.82
N GLY A 273 2.70 -1.09 6.21
CA GLY A 273 2.13 0.21 5.87
C GLY A 273 1.95 1.15 7.06
N VAL A 274 2.51 0.81 8.23
CA VAL A 274 2.83 1.80 9.25
C VAL A 274 4.18 2.41 8.87
N ASP A 275 4.26 3.74 8.85
CA ASP A 275 5.42 4.50 8.37
C ASP A 275 6.49 4.55 9.46
N ILE A 276 7.40 3.58 9.52
CA ILE A 276 8.43 3.65 10.55
C ILE A 276 9.79 3.02 10.22
N SER A 277 10.76 3.89 9.93
CA SER A 277 12.20 3.62 10.07
C SER A 277 12.55 2.98 11.43
N TYR A 278 11.93 3.47 12.51
CA TYR A 278 12.14 2.95 13.87
C TYR A 278 11.62 1.52 14.10
N PHE A 279 10.54 1.09 13.46
CA PHE A 279 10.10 -0.31 13.61
C PHE A 279 10.90 -1.26 12.71
N ASN A 280 11.51 -0.79 11.62
CA ASN A 280 12.47 -1.61 10.88
C ASN A 280 13.68 -1.96 11.74
N GLU A 281 14.18 -1.01 12.54
CA GLU A 281 15.24 -1.26 13.53
C GLU A 281 14.77 -2.23 14.62
N LEU A 282 13.55 -2.07 15.13
CA LEU A 282 12.95 -3.03 16.08
C LEU A 282 12.91 -4.45 15.48
N LEU A 283 12.41 -4.59 14.25
CA LEU A 283 12.30 -5.88 13.56
C LEU A 283 13.67 -6.50 13.26
N HIS A 284 14.67 -5.68 12.88
CA HIS A 284 16.04 -6.15 12.68
C HIS A 284 16.64 -6.72 13.97
N ARG A 285 16.48 -6.01 15.09
CA ARG A 285 16.96 -6.48 16.41
C ARG A 285 16.24 -7.74 16.89
N LEU A 286 14.95 -7.88 16.59
CA LEU A 286 14.20 -9.09 16.90
C LEU A 286 14.65 -10.28 16.05
N ASN A 287 14.91 -10.07 14.75
CA ASN A 287 15.31 -11.13 13.82
C ASN A 287 16.77 -11.61 13.98
N THR A 288 17.63 -10.82 14.62
CA THR A 288 19.05 -11.16 14.87
C THR A 288 19.27 -11.99 16.14
N LYS A 289 18.24 -12.19 16.96
CA LYS A 289 18.28 -13.03 18.17
C LYS A 289 17.73 -14.43 17.93
N ASP A 290 18.24 -15.41 18.67
CA ASP A 290 17.60 -16.74 18.74
C ASP A 290 16.17 -16.62 19.27
N THR A 291 15.22 -17.23 18.55
CA THR A 291 13.77 -17.20 18.79
C THR A 291 13.35 -17.66 20.19
N ASP A 292 14.17 -18.46 20.87
CA ASP A 292 13.87 -19.02 22.19
C ASP A 292 14.02 -18.00 23.35
N LYS A 293 14.37 -16.74 23.06
CA LYS A 293 14.64 -15.68 24.06
C LYS A 293 13.89 -14.37 23.84
N ILE A 294 12.87 -14.35 22.99
CA ILE A 294 12.03 -13.16 22.80
C ILE A 294 10.83 -13.27 23.75
N ASP A 295 10.91 -12.62 24.91
CA ASP A 295 9.80 -12.49 25.86
C ASP A 295 9.21 -11.07 25.83
N GLU A 296 8.03 -10.89 26.42
CA GLU A 296 7.31 -9.61 26.47
C GLU A 296 8.17 -8.49 27.08
N ILE A 297 8.95 -8.82 28.11
CA ILE A 297 9.82 -7.87 28.81
C ILE A 297 10.90 -7.34 27.86
N TYR A 298 11.53 -8.22 27.09
CA TYR A 298 12.53 -7.84 26.11
C TYR A 298 11.95 -7.00 24.97
N VAL A 299 10.76 -7.36 24.47
CA VAL A 299 10.06 -6.56 23.43
C VAL A 299 9.73 -5.16 23.96
N CYS A 300 9.23 -5.04 25.20
CA CYS A 300 8.98 -3.74 25.84
C CYS A 300 10.25 -2.91 26.01
N GLN A 301 11.35 -3.52 26.45
CA GLN A 301 12.64 -2.83 26.57
C GLN A 301 13.13 -2.29 25.23
N LEU A 302 13.06 -3.08 24.16
CA LEU A 302 13.44 -2.63 22.83
C LEU A 302 12.55 -1.47 22.35
N ILE A 303 11.25 -1.52 22.63
CA ILE A 303 10.33 -0.42 22.29
C ILE A 303 10.74 0.85 23.05
N ASP A 304 11.00 0.77 24.36
CA ASP A 304 11.41 1.93 25.18
C ASP A 304 12.80 2.49 24.78
N GLU A 305 13.69 1.66 24.22
CA GLU A 305 14.99 2.11 23.70
C GLU A 305 14.88 2.84 22.36
N ILE A 306 13.88 2.50 21.55
CA ILE A 306 13.73 2.97 20.16
C ILE A 306 12.78 4.18 20.05
N PHE A 307 11.75 4.29 20.92
CA PHE A 307 10.68 5.30 20.87
C PHE A 307 10.66 6.25 22.06
#